data_AF-A0A2W4J7V5-F1
#
_entry.id   AF-A0A2W4J7V5-F1
#
_cell.length_a   1.000
_cell.length_b   1.000
_cell.length_c   1.000
_cell.angle_alpha   90.00
_cell.angle_beta   90.00
_cell.angle_gamma   90.00
#
_symmetry.space_group_name_H-M   'P 1'
#
loop_
_entity.id
_entity.type
_entity.pdbx_description
1 polymer ?
#
loop_
_entity_poly.entity_id
_entity_poly.type
_entity_poly.pdbx_seq_one_letter_code
_entity_poly.pdbx_strand_id
1 'polypeptide(L)'
;MLPIDMGDRGRQHREHLRCALIPGTSMRFGALLRDLRERRGWSLRDLGEQICFNRDYIGKIEQGEKFPDRRFAELADSALDARGSLIEAWHRDADERPPTRLAGSSRFPRPSRSLDDEALARVYQATAYLQLDDLDASVSALRPVLDLPKDRQISWIKKRLGRIEDMLRGERYRGSSMARDLRQEIRDIASWPGF
;
A
#
# COMPACT_ATOMS: atom_id res chain seq x y z
N MET A 1 58.90 16.72 33.65
CA MET A 1 57.52 16.62 34.17
C MET A 1 56.63 16.30 32.98
N LEU A 2 55.92 15.17 33.04
CA LEU A 2 55.35 14.38 31.94
C LEU A 2 54.06 14.97 31.28
N PRO A 3 53.62 14.41 30.13
CA PRO A 3 52.70 14.95 29.14
C PRO A 3 51.29 14.35 29.22
N ILE A 4 50.28 15.00 28.59
CA ILE A 4 48.91 14.47 28.35
C ILE A 4 48.18 15.45 27.42
N ASP A 5 47.30 15.10 26.48
CA ASP A 5 46.84 13.82 25.95
C ASP A 5 46.14 14.11 24.61
N MET A 6 46.23 13.16 23.68
CA MET A 6 45.44 13.10 22.46
C MET A 6 44.13 12.38 22.78
N GLY A 7 43.00 13.05 22.56
CA GLY A 7 41.75 12.35 22.29
C GLY A 7 40.54 12.91 23.02
N ASP A 8 39.65 13.54 22.27
CA ASP A 8 38.26 13.10 22.31
C ASP A 8 37.59 13.39 20.96
N ARG A 9 37.65 12.41 20.05
CA ARG A 9 36.64 12.26 19.00
C ARG A 9 35.38 11.75 19.70
N GLY A 10 34.67 12.67 20.34
CA GLY A 10 33.52 12.39 21.17
C GLY A 10 32.38 13.37 20.89
N ARG A 11 31.40 12.89 20.11
CA ARG A 11 29.99 13.27 20.25
C ARG A 11 29.63 14.75 20.00
N GLN A 12 29.64 15.17 18.73
CA GLN A 12 28.65 16.15 18.26
C GLN A 12 27.35 15.41 17.89
N HIS A 13 26.59 14.99 18.90
CA HIS A 13 25.19 14.63 18.73
C HIS A 13 24.46 14.80 20.05
N ARG A 14 24.12 16.06 20.37
CA ARG A 14 23.00 16.41 21.25
C ARG A 14 22.91 17.92 21.41
N GLU A 15 22.28 18.55 20.43
CA GLU A 15 21.65 19.83 20.63
C GLU A 15 20.47 19.90 19.65
N HIS A 16 19.35 20.44 20.14
CA HIS A 16 18.03 20.55 19.48
C HIS A 16 17.19 19.26 19.63
N LEU A 17 16.07 19.18 20.36
CA LEU A 17 15.09 20.18 20.75
C LEU A 17 14.46 19.77 22.09
N ARG A 18 14.67 20.58 23.14
CA ARG A 18 13.63 20.80 24.14
C ARG A 18 12.61 21.74 23.51
N CYS A 19 11.59 21.19 22.86
CA CYS A 19 10.39 21.96 22.52
C CYS A 19 9.34 21.71 23.60
N ALA A 20 8.75 22.81 24.06
CA ALA A 20 7.73 22.88 25.07
C ALA A 20 6.60 21.86 24.82
N LEU A 21 6.37 20.99 25.80
CA LEU A 21 5.14 20.22 25.93
C LEU A 21 3.99 21.21 26.19
N ILE A 22 3.28 21.58 25.14
CA ILE A 22 1.88 22.00 25.27
C ILE A 22 1.10 20.70 25.50
N PRO A 23 0.43 20.48 26.64
CA PRO A 23 -0.45 19.34 26.79
C PRO A 23 -1.68 19.56 25.89
N GLY A 24 -1.70 18.92 24.72
CA GLY A 24 -2.84 18.98 23.80
C GLY A 24 -2.57 18.63 22.34
N THR A 25 -1.34 18.72 21.85
CA THR A 25 -1.02 18.42 20.44
C THR A 25 -0.59 16.97 20.26
N SER A 26 -1.54 16.05 20.44
CA SER A 26 -1.34 14.69 19.94
C SER A 26 -1.32 14.73 18.41
N MET A 27 -0.30 14.14 17.80
CA MET A 27 -0.14 14.15 16.34
C MET A 27 -1.31 13.38 15.69
N ARG A 28 -2.01 14.01 14.73
CA ARG A 28 -3.06 13.37 13.94
C ARG A 28 -2.51 12.18 13.16
N PHE A 29 -3.36 11.20 12.85
CA PHE A 29 -3.00 9.96 12.16
C PHE A 29 -2.17 10.23 10.89
N GLY A 30 -2.64 11.12 10.02
CA GLY A 30 -1.96 11.41 8.75
C GLY A 30 -0.56 12.00 8.91
N ALA A 31 -0.38 12.88 9.91
CA ALA A 31 0.92 13.47 10.22
C ALA A 31 1.88 12.43 10.82
N LEU A 32 1.37 11.54 11.69
CA LEU A 32 2.16 10.46 12.27
C LEU A 32 2.58 9.43 11.22
N LEU A 33 1.67 9.08 10.31
CA LEU A 33 1.97 8.20 9.18
C LEU A 33 3.13 8.76 8.34
N ARG A 34 3.08 10.07 8.04
CA ARG A 34 4.13 10.75 7.28
C ARG A 34 5.47 10.74 8.00
N ASP A 35 5.50 11.12 9.28
CA ASP A 35 6.73 11.17 10.09
C ASP A 35 7.39 9.77 10.17
N LEU A 36 6.62 8.72 10.45
CA LEU A 36 7.14 7.35 10.50
C LEU A 36 7.64 6.86 9.15
N ARG A 37 6.92 7.17 8.06
CA ARG A 37 7.33 6.83 6.70
C ARG A 37 8.65 7.51 6.33
N GLU A 38 8.78 8.80 6.62
CA GLU A 38 9.98 9.58 6.32
C GLU A 38 11.19 9.13 7.16
N ARG A 39 11.00 8.81 8.45
CA ARG A 39 12.06 8.24 9.31
C ARG A 39 12.62 6.91 8.80
N ARG A 40 11.76 6.11 8.15
CA ARG A 40 12.16 4.85 7.53
C ARG A 40 12.81 5.04 6.16
N GLY A 41 12.89 6.28 5.67
CA GLY A 41 13.41 6.62 4.34
C GLY A 41 12.51 6.17 3.20
N TRP A 42 11.23 5.89 3.47
CA TRP A 42 10.30 5.37 2.47
C TRP A 42 9.59 6.49 1.73
N SER A 43 9.46 6.36 0.42
CA SER A 43 8.54 7.18 -0.37
C SER A 43 7.09 6.72 -0.17
N LEU A 44 6.12 7.54 -0.59
CA LEU A 44 4.70 7.14 -0.63
C LEU A 44 4.48 5.86 -1.46
N ARG A 45 5.29 5.66 -2.51
CA ARG A 45 5.25 4.45 -3.34
C ARG A 45 5.73 3.24 -2.55
N ASP A 46 6.84 3.37 -1.83
CA ASP A 46 7.42 2.26 -1.06
C ASP A 46 6.45 1.80 0.03
N LEU A 47 5.84 2.72 0.76
CA LEU A 47 4.77 2.37 1.71
C LEU A 47 3.60 1.68 0.99
N GLY A 48 3.12 2.26 -0.10
CA GLY A 48 2.03 1.69 -0.89
C GLY A 48 2.31 0.26 -1.40
N GLU A 49 3.55 -0.05 -1.75
CA GLU A 49 3.96 -1.40 -2.14
C GLU A 49 3.97 -2.37 -0.95
N GLN A 50 4.31 -1.90 0.25
CA GLN A 50 4.36 -2.74 1.46
C GLN A 50 2.96 -3.05 2.00
N ILE A 51 2.03 -2.09 1.94
CA ILE A 51 0.66 -2.26 2.47
C ILE A 51 -0.40 -2.51 1.39
N CYS A 52 0.00 -2.62 0.12
CA CYS A 52 -0.87 -2.79 -1.04
C CYS A 52 -1.89 -1.64 -1.26
N PHE A 53 -1.50 -0.39 -1.00
CA PHE A 53 -2.34 0.79 -1.24
C PHE A 53 -1.73 1.76 -2.26
N ASN A 54 -2.56 2.54 -2.95
CA ASN A 54 -2.10 3.55 -3.91
C ASN A 54 -1.40 4.73 -3.20
N ARG A 55 -0.23 5.16 -3.70
CA ARG A 55 0.51 6.35 -3.22
C ARG A 55 -0.38 7.60 -3.10
N ASP A 56 -1.31 7.80 -4.04
CA ASP A 56 -2.17 8.98 -4.09
C ASP A 56 -3.25 8.91 -3.00
N TYR A 57 -3.70 7.70 -2.65
CA TYR A 57 -4.58 7.49 -1.52
C TYR A 57 -3.85 7.73 -0.20
N ILE A 58 -2.62 7.24 -0.08
CA ILE A 58 -1.74 7.48 1.09
C ILE A 58 -1.44 8.98 1.23
N GLY A 59 -1.15 9.69 0.14
CA GLY A 59 -0.93 11.14 0.15
C GLY A 59 -2.14 11.91 0.68
N LYS A 60 -3.35 11.56 0.24
CA LYS A 60 -4.61 12.14 0.75
C LYS A 60 -4.83 11.85 2.24
N ILE A 61 -4.34 10.72 2.74
CA ILE A 61 -4.38 10.39 4.17
C ILE A 61 -3.38 11.25 4.94
N GLU A 62 -2.13 11.37 4.46
CA GLU A 62 -1.09 12.18 5.11
C GLU A 62 -1.47 13.67 5.15
N GLN A 63 -2.17 14.15 4.13
CA GLN A 63 -2.72 15.52 4.06
C GLN A 63 -3.98 15.71 4.92
N GLY A 64 -4.58 14.63 5.44
CA GLY A 64 -5.81 14.66 6.22
C GLY A 64 -7.10 14.83 5.39
N GLU A 65 -7.01 14.82 4.06
CA GLU A 65 -8.17 14.90 3.15
C GLU A 65 -9.05 13.64 3.22
N LYS A 66 -8.44 12.48 3.46
CA LYS A 66 -9.14 11.20 3.64
C LYS A 66 -8.77 10.56 4.95
N PHE A 67 -9.78 9.93 5.58
CA PHE A 67 -9.55 9.05 6.71
C PHE A 67 -9.47 7.60 6.25
N PRO A 68 -8.44 6.86 6.68
CA PRO A 68 -8.32 5.44 6.38
C PRO A 68 -9.30 4.60 7.22
N ASP A 69 -9.61 3.41 6.72
CA ASP A 69 -10.23 2.39 7.55
C ASP A 69 -9.23 1.77 8.55
N ARG A 70 -9.74 0.94 9.45
CA ARG A 70 -8.94 0.26 10.46
C ARG A 70 -7.88 -0.67 9.86
N ARG A 71 -8.20 -1.35 8.76
CA ARG A 71 -7.30 -2.30 8.11
C ARG A 71 -6.05 -1.60 7.57
N PHE A 72 -6.22 -0.43 6.96
CA PHE A 72 -5.10 0.40 6.54
C PHE A 72 -4.21 0.78 7.74
N ALA A 73 -4.80 1.19 8.87
CA ALA A 73 -4.04 1.58 10.06
C ALA A 73 -3.22 0.41 10.61
N GLU A 74 -3.80 -0.79 10.71
CA GLU A 74 -3.12 -2.01 11.17
C GLU A 74 -1.96 -2.42 10.25
N LEU A 75 -2.18 -2.36 8.93
CA LEU A 75 -1.15 -2.68 7.94
C LEU A 75 -0.01 -1.65 7.96
N ALA A 76 -0.34 -0.36 8.06
CA ALA A 76 0.65 0.71 8.15
C ALA A 76 1.47 0.63 9.44
N ASP A 77 0.82 0.34 10.57
CA ASP A 77 1.50 0.15 11.87
C ASP A 77 2.52 -0.98 11.81
N SER A 78 2.09 -2.12 11.26
CA SER A 78 2.95 -3.29 11.07
C SER A 78 4.11 -3.01 10.10
N ALA A 79 3.84 -2.36 8.96
CA ALA A 79 4.85 -2.11 7.93
C ALA A 79 5.90 -1.09 8.37
N LEU A 80 5.51 -0.11 9.18
CA LEU A 80 6.38 0.95 9.68
C LEU A 80 7.04 0.61 11.04
N ASP A 81 6.73 -0.55 11.63
CA ASP A 81 7.13 -0.96 12.99
C ASP A 81 6.74 0.09 14.04
N ALA A 82 5.50 0.59 13.95
CA ALA A 82 4.99 1.65 14.80
C ALA A 82 4.49 1.17 16.17
N ARG A 83 4.45 -0.15 16.39
CA ARG A 83 4.16 -0.81 17.68
C ARG A 83 2.85 -0.34 18.32
N GLY A 84 1.81 -0.18 17.52
CA GLY A 84 0.49 0.28 17.94
C GLY A 84 0.28 1.79 17.92
N SER A 85 1.34 2.59 17.74
CA SER A 85 1.24 4.06 17.77
C SER A 85 0.29 4.60 16.68
N LEU A 86 0.27 3.98 15.50
CA LEU A 86 -0.63 4.39 14.41
C LEU A 86 -2.07 3.96 14.69
N ILE A 87 -2.27 2.82 15.35
CA ILE A 87 -3.60 2.33 15.74
C ILE A 87 -4.19 3.23 16.83
N GLU A 88 -3.40 3.65 17.82
CA GLU A 88 -3.82 4.58 18.87
C GLU A 88 -4.19 5.96 18.28
N ALA A 89 -3.37 6.48 17.36
CA ALA A 89 -3.69 7.71 16.65
C ALA A 89 -4.97 7.58 15.81
N TRP A 90 -5.20 6.42 15.20
CA TRP A 90 -6.42 6.15 14.44
C TRP A 90 -7.66 6.16 15.34
N HIS A 91 -7.62 5.53 16.51
CA HIS A 91 -8.73 5.53 17.47
C HIS A 91 -9.09 6.95 17.92
N ARG A 92 -8.06 7.75 18.30
CA ARG A 92 -8.24 9.14 18.72
C ARG A 92 -8.93 9.98 17.64
N ASP A 93 -8.42 9.93 16.41
CA ASP A 93 -8.96 10.72 15.30
C ASP A 93 -10.36 10.22 14.85
N ALA A 94 -10.67 8.93 15.06
CA ALA A 94 -11.98 8.34 14.77
C ALA A 94 -13.03 8.79 15.80
N ASP A 95 -12.67 8.84 17.08
CA ASP A 95 -13.55 9.26 18.17
C ASP A 95 -13.82 10.77 18.14
N GLU A 96 -12.85 11.58 17.72
CA GLU A 96 -13.01 13.03 17.50
C GLU A 96 -13.87 13.36 16.26
N ARG A 97 -14.07 12.38 15.37
CA ARG A 97 -14.98 12.54 14.22
C ARG A 97 -16.42 12.32 14.73
N PRO A 98 -17.29 13.33 14.72
CA PRO A 98 -18.69 13.10 15.10
C PRO A 98 -19.28 12.03 14.18
N PRO A 99 -20.01 11.01 14.72
CA PRO A 99 -20.70 10.05 13.89
C PRO A 99 -21.62 10.83 12.99
N THR A 100 -21.41 10.71 11.67
CA THR A 100 -22.25 11.39 10.68
C THR A 100 -23.70 10.98 10.95
N ARG A 101 -24.48 11.91 11.51
CA ARG A 101 -25.92 11.77 11.64
C ARG A 101 -26.45 11.64 10.22
N LEU A 102 -27.05 10.49 9.91
CA LEU A 102 -27.65 10.16 8.63
C LEU A 102 -28.47 11.36 8.10
N ALA A 103 -27.92 12.07 7.12
CA ALA A 103 -28.63 13.09 6.37
C ALA A 103 -28.75 12.60 4.92
N GLY A 104 -29.99 12.27 4.54
CA GLY A 104 -30.46 12.33 3.16
C GLY A 104 -30.06 11.18 2.24
N SER A 105 -31.04 10.35 1.90
CA SER A 105 -31.02 9.50 0.71
C SER A 105 -30.72 10.32 -0.55
N SER A 106 -29.59 10.07 -1.20
CA SER A 106 -29.48 9.78 -2.63
C SER A 106 -28.01 9.65 -2.99
N ARG A 107 -27.65 8.43 -3.44
CA ARG A 107 -26.42 8.12 -4.17
C ARG A 107 -25.14 8.49 -3.43
N PHE A 108 -24.67 7.57 -2.59
CA PHE A 108 -23.23 7.51 -2.32
C PHE A 108 -22.53 7.63 -3.68
N PRO A 109 -21.73 8.69 -3.95
CA PRO A 109 -20.82 8.62 -5.08
C PRO A 109 -19.94 7.44 -4.73
N ARG A 110 -20.12 6.30 -5.41
CA ARG A 110 -19.41 5.04 -5.12
C ARG A 110 -17.95 5.44 -5.01
N PRO A 111 -17.41 5.56 -3.80
CA PRO A 111 -16.06 6.01 -3.69
C PRO A 111 -15.27 4.90 -4.37
N SER A 112 -14.15 5.24 -4.99
CA SER A 112 -13.21 4.29 -5.59
C SER A 112 -12.71 3.17 -4.62
N ARG A 113 -13.30 3.07 -3.43
CA ARG A 113 -13.24 1.97 -2.48
C ARG A 113 -13.88 0.73 -3.11
N SER A 114 -13.09 -0.31 -3.21
CA SER A 114 -13.41 -1.68 -3.61
C SER A 114 -13.13 -2.11 -5.06
N LEU A 115 -12.79 -1.22 -6.00
CA LEU A 115 -12.30 -1.70 -7.32
C LEU A 115 -10.89 -2.32 -7.21
N ASP A 116 -10.05 -1.73 -6.36
CA ASP A 116 -8.69 -2.23 -6.09
C ASP A 116 -8.71 -3.54 -5.27
N ASP A 117 -9.63 -3.65 -4.29
CA ASP A 117 -9.82 -4.87 -3.49
C ASP A 117 -10.42 -6.01 -4.31
N GLU A 118 -11.36 -5.69 -5.21
CA GLU A 118 -11.98 -6.67 -6.10
C GLU A 118 -10.99 -7.16 -7.16
N ALA A 119 -10.14 -6.29 -7.69
CA ALA A 119 -9.04 -6.67 -8.56
C ALA A 119 -8.04 -7.58 -7.82
N LEU A 120 -7.71 -7.27 -6.57
CA LEU A 120 -6.83 -8.09 -5.75
C LEU A 120 -7.44 -9.48 -5.48
N ALA A 121 -8.72 -9.53 -5.11
CA ALA A 121 -9.45 -10.78 -4.90
C ALA A 121 -9.47 -11.65 -6.16
N ARG A 122 -9.72 -11.04 -7.33
CA ARG A 122 -9.67 -11.73 -8.63
C ARG A 122 -8.30 -12.31 -8.96
N VAL A 123 -7.22 -11.56 -8.69
CA VAL A 123 -5.84 -12.06 -8.87
C VAL A 123 -5.55 -13.26 -7.96
N TYR A 124 -6.02 -13.23 -6.71
CA TYR A 124 -5.90 -14.37 -5.80
C TYR A 124 -6.73 -15.58 -6.27
N GLN A 125 -7.95 -15.35 -6.76
CA GLN A 125 -8.81 -16.39 -7.30
C GLN A 125 -8.17 -17.04 -8.53
N ALA A 126 -7.59 -16.24 -9.45
CA ALA A 126 -6.84 -16.74 -10.59
C ALA A 126 -5.63 -17.57 -10.17
N THR A 127 -4.88 -17.11 -9.15
CA THR A 127 -3.76 -17.87 -8.59
C THR A 127 -4.22 -19.24 -8.07
N ALA A 128 -5.36 -19.29 -7.38
CA ALA A 128 -5.93 -20.53 -6.88
C ALA A 128 -6.37 -21.47 -8.03
N TYR A 129 -7.01 -20.95 -9.08
CA TYR A 129 -7.36 -21.76 -10.26
C TYR A 129 -6.14 -22.31 -10.97
N LEU A 130 -5.08 -21.51 -11.11
CA LEU A 130 -3.81 -22.02 -11.60
C LEU A 130 -3.21 -23.05 -10.66
N GLN A 131 -3.43 -23.05 -9.34
CA GLN A 131 -2.95 -24.15 -8.50
C GLN A 131 -3.75 -25.44 -8.72
N LEU A 132 -4.98 -25.35 -9.22
CA LEU A 132 -5.91 -26.45 -9.46
C LEU A 132 -5.89 -26.97 -10.91
N ASP A 133 -4.92 -26.58 -11.74
CA ASP A 133 -4.86 -26.93 -13.17
C ASP A 133 -6.01 -26.38 -14.04
N ASP A 134 -6.78 -25.43 -13.52
CA ASP A 134 -7.87 -24.78 -14.26
C ASP A 134 -7.42 -23.46 -14.90
N LEU A 135 -6.91 -23.55 -16.13
CA LEU A 135 -6.44 -22.39 -16.88
C LEU A 135 -7.59 -21.48 -17.35
N ASP A 136 -8.73 -22.06 -17.70
CA ASP A 136 -9.87 -21.31 -18.25
C ASP A 136 -10.55 -20.46 -17.17
N ALA A 137 -10.77 -21.04 -15.99
CA ALA A 137 -11.28 -20.31 -14.84
C ALA A 137 -10.30 -19.21 -14.38
N SER A 138 -8.98 -19.47 -14.48
CA SER A 138 -7.98 -18.44 -14.22
C SER A 138 -8.06 -17.27 -15.20
N VAL A 139 -8.19 -17.53 -16.50
CA VAL A 139 -8.34 -16.47 -17.52
C VAL A 139 -9.60 -15.66 -17.24
N SER A 140 -10.71 -16.33 -16.98
CA SER A 140 -12.00 -15.71 -16.68
C SER A 140 -11.94 -14.81 -15.44
N ALA A 141 -11.22 -15.23 -14.40
CA ALA A 141 -11.01 -14.42 -13.20
C ALA A 141 -10.14 -13.19 -13.46
N LEU A 142 -9.15 -13.27 -14.35
CA LEU A 142 -8.24 -12.17 -14.68
C LEU A 142 -8.81 -11.14 -15.65
N ARG A 143 -9.72 -11.53 -16.55
CA ARG A 143 -10.26 -10.66 -17.61
C ARG A 143 -10.72 -9.28 -17.09
N PRO A 144 -11.52 -9.17 -16.01
CA PRO A 144 -11.95 -7.87 -15.49
C PRO A 144 -10.82 -6.99 -14.95
N VAL A 145 -9.67 -7.58 -14.61
CA VAL A 145 -8.46 -6.88 -14.14
C VAL A 145 -7.63 -6.40 -15.33
N LEU A 146 -7.50 -7.22 -16.37
CA LEU A 146 -6.76 -6.88 -17.59
C LEU A 146 -7.47 -5.78 -18.40
N ASP A 147 -8.81 -5.76 -18.34
CA ASP A 147 -9.65 -4.77 -19.04
C ASP A 147 -9.76 -3.43 -18.29
N LEU A 148 -9.15 -3.30 -17.10
CA LEU A 148 -9.19 -2.04 -16.36
C LEU A 148 -8.50 -0.91 -17.14
N PRO A 149 -9.05 0.32 -17.13
CA PRO A 149 -8.45 1.44 -17.82
C PRO A 149 -7.07 1.77 -17.23
N LYS A 150 -6.15 2.21 -18.09
CA LYS A 150 -4.69 2.26 -17.81
C LYS A 150 -4.30 3.20 -16.69
N ASP A 151 -5.09 4.26 -16.45
CA ASP A 151 -4.96 5.17 -15.31
C ASP A 151 -5.23 4.49 -13.95
N ARG A 152 -5.81 3.28 -13.97
CA ARG A 152 -6.16 2.46 -12.80
C ARG A 152 -5.36 1.17 -12.70
N GLN A 153 -4.41 0.92 -13.61
CA GLN A 153 -3.53 -0.25 -13.54
C GLN A 153 -2.36 0.06 -12.58
N ILE A 154 -2.57 -0.24 -11.30
CA ILE A 154 -1.66 0.13 -10.21
C ILE A 154 -0.37 -0.73 -10.28
N SER A 155 0.77 -0.13 -9.92
CA SER A 155 2.10 -0.78 -9.87
C SER A 155 2.10 -2.15 -9.16
N TRP A 156 1.26 -2.36 -8.13
CA TRP A 156 1.18 -3.64 -7.42
C TRP A 156 0.49 -4.76 -8.23
N ILE A 157 -0.42 -4.42 -9.15
CA ILE A 157 -1.03 -5.39 -10.08
C ILE A 157 0.08 -6.00 -10.94
N LYS A 158 1.05 -5.20 -11.43
CA LYS A 158 2.19 -5.70 -12.20
C LYS A 158 3.02 -6.75 -11.44
N LYS A 159 3.36 -6.48 -10.18
CA LYS A 159 4.14 -7.42 -9.35
C LYS A 159 3.41 -8.75 -9.13
N ARG A 160 2.08 -8.72 -8.99
CA ARG A 160 1.26 -9.91 -8.73
C ARG A 160 0.91 -10.68 -10.00
N LEU A 161 0.72 -9.97 -11.11
CA LEU A 161 0.66 -10.57 -12.45
C LEU A 161 1.98 -11.24 -12.83
N GLY A 162 3.14 -10.73 -12.38
CA GLY A 162 4.43 -11.40 -12.56
C GLY A 162 4.47 -12.81 -11.96
N ARG A 163 3.91 -13.02 -10.77
CA ARG A 163 3.79 -14.35 -10.15
C ARG A 163 2.91 -15.29 -10.99
N ILE A 164 1.82 -14.77 -11.54
CA ILE A 164 0.95 -15.53 -12.45
C ILE A 164 1.71 -15.88 -13.75
N GLU A 165 2.49 -14.94 -14.28
CA GLU A 165 3.35 -15.18 -15.45
C GLU A 165 4.34 -16.32 -15.18
N ASP A 166 4.98 -16.35 -14.02
CA ASP A 166 5.92 -17.41 -13.63
C ASP A 166 5.22 -18.78 -13.55
N MET A 167 4.02 -18.84 -12.98
CA MET A 167 3.21 -20.07 -12.94
C MET A 167 2.83 -20.55 -14.35
N LEU A 168 2.53 -19.62 -15.26
CA LEU A 168 2.23 -19.89 -16.67
C LEU A 168 3.47 -20.30 -17.49
N ARG A 169 4.69 -20.02 -17.01
CA ARG A 169 5.95 -20.50 -17.61
C ARG A 169 6.33 -21.91 -17.19
N GLY A 170 5.70 -22.46 -16.14
CA GLY A 170 5.99 -23.80 -15.63
C GLY A 170 5.77 -24.92 -16.66
N GLU A 171 6.42 -26.07 -16.42
CA GLU A 171 6.40 -27.27 -17.29
C GLU A 171 4.97 -27.65 -17.73
N ARG A 172 4.03 -27.55 -16.80
CA ARG A 172 2.60 -27.89 -16.97
C ARG A 172 1.87 -27.15 -18.07
N TYR A 173 2.30 -25.93 -18.44
CA TYR A 173 1.62 -25.12 -19.45
C TYR A 173 2.47 -24.83 -20.68
N ARG A 174 3.65 -25.47 -20.81
CA ARG A 174 4.63 -25.20 -21.87
C ARG A 174 4.06 -25.35 -23.29
N GLY A 175 3.10 -26.27 -23.49
CA GLY A 175 2.44 -26.51 -24.78
C GLY A 175 1.19 -25.65 -25.06
N SER A 176 0.61 -25.02 -24.04
CA SER A 176 -0.70 -24.35 -24.16
C SER A 176 -0.58 -23.02 -24.91
N SER A 177 -1.35 -22.85 -25.99
CA SER A 177 -1.51 -21.55 -26.66
C SER A 177 -2.18 -20.54 -25.77
N MET A 178 -3.23 -20.94 -25.05
CA MET A 178 -3.97 -20.06 -24.12
C MET A 178 -3.09 -19.51 -22.99
N ALA A 179 -2.16 -20.32 -22.47
CA ALA A 179 -1.20 -19.84 -21.47
C ALA A 179 -0.16 -18.87 -22.06
N ARG A 180 0.23 -19.07 -23.32
CA ARG A 180 1.11 -18.14 -24.05
C ARG A 180 0.41 -16.81 -24.31
N ASP A 181 -0.85 -16.85 -24.73
CA ASP A 181 -1.65 -15.65 -25.06
C ASP A 181 -1.90 -14.81 -23.79
N LEU A 182 -2.36 -15.45 -22.70
CA LEU A 182 -2.55 -14.77 -21.42
C LEU A 182 -1.25 -14.14 -20.89
N ARG A 183 -0.11 -14.83 -21.06
CA ARG A 183 1.20 -14.25 -20.68
C ARG A 183 1.56 -13.03 -21.51
N GLN A 184 1.25 -13.03 -22.80
CA GLN A 184 1.51 -11.89 -23.66
C GLN A 184 0.66 -10.69 -23.25
N GLU A 185 -0.64 -10.91 -22.99
CA GLU A 185 -1.55 -9.86 -22.47
C GLU A 185 -1.02 -9.25 -21.15
N ILE A 186 -0.55 -10.10 -20.23
CA ILE A 186 0.05 -9.65 -18.96
C ILE A 186 1.31 -8.80 -19.20
N ARG A 187 2.18 -9.20 -20.13
CA ARG A 187 3.41 -8.44 -20.46
C ARG A 187 3.12 -7.11 -21.13
N ASP A 188 2.12 -7.07 -22.00
CA ASP A 188 1.75 -5.84 -22.70
C ASP A 188 1.25 -4.79 -21.70
N ILE A 189 0.55 -5.22 -20.66
CA ILE A 189 0.17 -4.38 -19.51
C ILE A 189 1.40 -3.97 -18.67
N ALA A 190 2.33 -4.89 -18.42
CA ALA A 190 3.52 -4.60 -17.62
C ALA A 190 4.50 -3.62 -18.30
N SER A 191 4.59 -3.67 -19.64
CA SER A 191 5.58 -2.94 -20.47
C SER A 191 5.23 -1.48 -20.78
N TRP A 192 4.05 -1.00 -20.38
CA TRP A 192 3.61 0.37 -20.70
C TRP A 192 4.47 1.45 -20.01
N PRO A 193 5.03 2.43 -20.75
CA PRO A 193 5.75 3.59 -20.21
C PRO A 193 4.73 4.64 -19.77
N GLY A 194 4.42 4.66 -18.48
CA GLY A 194 3.41 5.54 -17.91
C GLY A 194 3.48 5.55 -16.40
N PHE A 195 4.66 5.92 -15.88
CA PHE A 195 4.86 6.40 -14.52
C PHE A 195 5.71 7.66 -14.59
#